data_AF-K4KWY2-F1
#
_entry.id   AF-K4KWY2-F1
#
_cell.length_a   1.000
_cell.length_b   1.000
_cell.length_c   1.000
_cell.angle_alpha   90.00
_cell.angle_beta   90.00
_cell.angle_gamma   90.00
#
_symmetry.space_group_name_H-M   'P 1'
#
loop_
_entity.id
_entity.type
_entity.pdbx_description
1 polymer ?
#
loop_
_entity_poly.entity_id
_entity_poly.type
_entity_poly.pdbx_seq_one_letter_code
_entity_poly.pdbx_strand_id
1 'polypeptide(L)'
;MTLEELLNKTCLIGLSYFDLNGDALKQTQHAGKVIKVDAEMGITVQLHSTLTQETPEFILPPNLDAWYKAPAGHYKHAASGVDIENPDFLVTWDIHRTQETRSDGQHEWWEWAPNLQAPSVGS
;
A
#
# COMPACT_ATOMS: atom_id res chain seq x y z
N MET A 1 -15.25 10.24 -2.45
CA MET A 1 -13.94 10.63 -1.94
C MET A 1 -13.17 11.27 -3.08
N THR A 2 -12.38 12.31 -2.84
CA THR A 2 -11.46 12.92 -3.81
C THR A 2 -10.00 12.74 -3.35
N LEU A 3 -9.04 12.98 -4.24
CA LEU A 3 -7.62 12.86 -3.91
C LEU A 3 -7.21 13.85 -2.80
N GLU A 4 -7.73 15.07 -2.84
CA GLU A 4 -7.41 16.13 -1.89
C GLU A 4 -7.87 15.79 -0.47
N GLU A 5 -8.95 15.02 -0.31
CA GLU A 5 -9.43 14.55 0.98
C GLU A 5 -8.46 13.58 1.67
N LEU A 6 -7.52 12.99 0.93
CA LEU A 6 -6.49 12.12 1.47
C LEU A 6 -5.31 12.88 2.07
N LEU A 7 -5.11 14.16 1.75
CA LEU A 7 -3.95 14.91 2.26
C LEU A 7 -3.95 14.95 3.79
N ASN A 8 -2.78 14.69 4.38
CA ASN A 8 -2.54 14.58 5.82
C ASN A 8 -3.25 13.42 6.51
N LYS A 9 -3.93 12.53 5.77
CA LYS A 9 -4.57 11.34 6.32
C LYS A 9 -3.55 10.24 6.54
N THR A 10 -3.79 9.46 7.58
CA THR A 10 -2.99 8.28 7.90
C THR A 10 -3.59 7.05 7.24
N CYS A 11 -2.73 6.14 6.80
CA CYS A 11 -3.19 4.92 6.15
C CYS A 11 -2.32 3.71 6.52
N LEU A 12 -2.97 2.56 6.58
CA LEU A 12 -2.33 1.25 6.55
C LEU A 12 -2.39 0.72 5.11
N ILE A 13 -1.24 0.44 4.53
CA ILE A 13 -1.07 -0.06 3.16
C ILE A 13 -0.80 -1.56 3.23
N GLY A 14 -1.62 -2.37 2.56
CA GLY A 14 -1.40 -3.80 2.34
C GLY A 14 -1.11 -4.08 0.87
N LEU A 15 0.01 -4.73 0.57
CA LEU A 15 0.41 -5.11 -0.78
C LEU A 15 0.51 -6.63 -0.87
N SER A 16 -0.22 -7.21 -1.82
CA SER A 16 -0.17 -8.64 -2.13
C SER A 16 0.50 -8.81 -3.49
N TYR A 17 1.58 -9.59 -3.55
CA TYR A 17 2.32 -9.82 -4.79
C TYR A 17 1.99 -11.19 -5.35
N PHE A 18 1.75 -11.26 -6.65
CA PHE A 18 1.40 -12.48 -7.36
C PHE A 18 2.35 -12.73 -8.54
N ASP A 19 2.59 -13.99 -8.84
CA ASP A 19 3.34 -14.39 -10.04
C ASP A 19 2.47 -14.36 -11.30
N LEU A 20 3.02 -14.86 -12.41
CA LEU A 20 2.34 -14.90 -13.72
C LEU A 20 1.15 -15.86 -13.77
N ASN A 21 1.11 -16.84 -12.86
CA ASN A 21 0.02 -17.80 -12.75
C ASN A 21 -1.07 -17.31 -11.78
N GLY A 22 -0.82 -16.19 -11.09
CA GLY A 22 -1.69 -15.68 -10.03
C GLY A 22 -1.41 -16.30 -8.66
N ASP A 23 -0.30 -17.03 -8.51
CA ASP A 23 0.08 -17.61 -7.22
C ASP A 23 0.69 -16.54 -6.30
N ALA A 24 0.31 -16.55 -5.02
CA ALA A 24 0.78 -15.57 -4.04
C ALA A 24 2.28 -15.75 -3.76
N LEU A 25 3.05 -14.69 -3.98
CA LEU A 25 4.50 -14.65 -3.75
C LEU A 25 4.84 -14.15 -2.35
N LYS A 26 4.27 -13.01 -1.96
CA LYS A 26 4.48 -12.38 -0.66
C LYS A 26 3.40 -11.37 -0.36
N GLN A 27 3.27 -11.03 0.92
CA GLN A 27 2.46 -9.91 1.37
C GLN A 27 3.34 -8.98 2.20
N THR A 28 3.20 -7.67 1.99
CA THR A 28 3.88 -6.65 2.80
C THR A 28 2.87 -5.63 3.32
N GLN A 29 3.21 -5.00 4.45
CA GLN A 29 2.40 -3.94 5.03
C GLN A 29 3.27 -2.75 5.38
N HIS A 30 2.77 -1.55 5.10
CA HIS A 30 3.38 -0.29 5.47
C HIS A 30 2.35 0.60 6.14
N ALA A 31 2.78 1.53 6.98
CA ALA A 31 1.91 2.55 7.55
C ALA A 31 2.55 3.91 7.38
N GLY A 32 1.74 4.94 7.19
CA GLY A 32 2.26 6.27 6.96
C GLY A 32 1.18 7.33 6.85
N LYS A 33 1.61 8.52 6.42
CA LYS A 33 0.76 9.69 6.21
C LYS A 33 0.89 10.20 4.79
N VAL A 34 -0.24 10.50 4.16
CA VAL A 34 -0.26 11.11 2.83
C VAL A 34 0.27 12.54 2.89
N ILE A 35 1.32 12.84 2.12
CA ILE A 35 1.98 14.15 2.07
C ILE A 35 1.76 14.88 0.74
N LYS A 36 1.44 14.16 -0.33
CA LYS A 36 1.18 14.72 -1.66
C LYS A 36 0.17 13.86 -2.40
N VAL A 37 -0.69 14.50 -3.20
CA VAL A 37 -1.63 13.83 -4.09
C VAL A 37 -1.58 14.48 -5.46
N ASP A 38 -1.59 13.67 -6.49
CA ASP A 38 -1.52 14.11 -7.88
C ASP A 38 -2.16 13.03 -8.77
N ALA A 39 -3.00 13.45 -9.72
CA ALA A 39 -3.74 12.51 -10.58
C ALA A 39 -2.86 11.81 -11.62
N GLU A 40 -1.69 12.36 -11.94
CA GLU A 40 -0.73 11.76 -12.89
C GLU A 40 0.44 11.11 -12.16
N MET A 41 0.95 11.77 -11.13
CA MET A 41 2.13 11.31 -10.38
C MET A 41 1.79 10.33 -9.24
N GLY A 42 0.53 10.23 -8.83
CA GLY A 42 0.07 9.34 -7.76
C GLY A 42 -0.06 9.98 -6.38
N ILE A 43 -0.25 9.14 -5.37
CA ILE A 43 -0.43 9.52 -3.97
C ILE A 43 0.85 9.19 -3.21
N THR A 44 1.57 10.21 -2.73
CA THR A 44 2.81 10.04 -1.95
C THR A 44 2.49 9.92 -0.47
N VAL A 45 2.93 8.81 0.13
CA VAL A 45 2.82 8.50 1.55
C VAL A 45 4.21 8.55 2.17
N GLN A 46 4.39 9.37 3.19
CA GLN A 46 5.55 9.32 4.05
C GLN A 46 5.38 8.16 5.03
N LEU A 47 6.23 7.13 4.91
CA LEU A 47 6.14 5.94 5.74
C LEU A 47 6.66 6.23 7.15
N HIS A 48 5.98 5.66 8.15
CA HIS A 48 6.47 5.61 9.52
C HIS A 48 7.53 4.50 9.60
N SER A 49 8.80 4.88 9.74
CA SER A 49 9.84 3.94 10.13
C SER A 49 9.97 3.97 11.65
N THR A 50 9.66 2.86 12.31
CA THR A 50 9.94 2.68 13.75
C THR A 50 11.37 2.20 14.00
N LEU A 51 12.08 1.78 12.95
CA LEU A 51 13.39 1.14 13.02
C LEU A 51 14.54 2.05 12.60
N THR A 52 14.27 3.10 11.81
CA THR A 52 15.28 4.04 11.29
C THR A 52 14.82 5.49 11.48
N GLN A 53 15.75 6.44 11.51
CA GLN A 53 15.42 7.89 11.51
C GLN A 53 14.95 8.39 10.13
N GLU A 54 14.94 7.52 9.12
CA GLU A 54 14.52 7.85 7.76
C GLU A 54 13.00 7.72 7.64
N THR A 55 12.38 8.66 6.93
CA THR A 55 10.94 8.64 6.62
C THR A 55 10.78 8.46 5.12
N PRO A 56 10.96 7.23 4.60
CA PRO A 56 10.94 7.00 3.16
C PRO A 56 9.57 7.33 2.58
N GLU A 57 9.56 7.82 1.35
CA GLU A 57 8.35 8.09 0.60
C GLU A 57 7.95 6.86 -0.22
N PHE A 58 6.66 6.60 -0.27
CA PHE A 58 6.05 5.54 -1.06
C PHE A 58 4.96 6.12 -1.95
N ILE A 59 4.93 5.76 -3.23
CA ILE A 59 3.96 6.31 -4.19
C ILE A 59 2.97 5.22 -4.55
N LEU A 60 1.69 5.49 -4.30
CA LEU A 60 0.57 4.65 -4.69
C LEU A 60 -0.08 5.19 -5.97
N PRO A 61 -0.67 4.32 -6.82
CA PRO A 61 -1.46 4.81 -7.93
C PRO A 61 -2.64 5.67 -7.43
N PRO A 62 -3.07 6.69 -8.20
CA PRO A 62 -4.12 7.62 -7.79
C PRO A 62 -5.53 7.03 -7.96
N ASN A 63 -5.70 5.74 -7.69
CA ASN A 63 -7.00 5.07 -7.72
C ASN A 63 -7.58 5.00 -6.31
N LEU A 64 -8.72 5.67 -6.12
CA LEU A 64 -9.42 5.73 -4.84
C LEU A 64 -10.24 4.47 -4.53
N ASP A 65 -10.46 3.58 -5.49
CA ASP A 65 -11.19 2.32 -5.27
C ASP A 65 -10.42 1.36 -4.34
N ALA A 66 -9.10 1.54 -4.22
CA ALA A 66 -8.26 0.78 -3.28
C ALA A 66 -8.36 1.27 -1.83
N TRP A 67 -9.07 2.38 -1.55
CA TRP A 67 -9.07 3.07 -0.26
C TRP A 67 -10.38 2.89 0.51
N TYR A 68 -10.27 2.34 1.70
CA TYR A 68 -11.39 2.08 2.61
C TYR A 68 -11.21 2.84 3.90
N LYS A 69 -12.30 3.39 4.46
CA LYS A 69 -12.25 3.94 5.82
C LYS A 69 -11.86 2.83 6.79
N ALA A 70 -10.83 3.08 7.59
CA ALA A 70 -10.39 2.08 8.54
C ALA A 70 -11.33 2.04 9.76
N PRO A 71 -11.71 0.84 10.23
CA PRO A 71 -12.27 0.69 11.56
C PRO A 71 -11.30 1.22 12.63
N ALA A 72 -11.83 1.82 13.68
CA ALA A 72 -11.03 2.16 14.86
C ALA A 72 -10.40 0.88 15.43
N GLY A 73 -9.12 0.97 15.81
CA GLY A 73 -8.36 -0.19 16.28
C GLY A 73 -6.86 0.06 16.28
N HIS A 74 -6.13 -0.91 16.83
CA HIS A 74 -4.67 -0.91 16.84
C HIS A 74 -4.16 -1.97 15.86
N TYR A 75 -3.49 -1.53 14.82
CA TYR A 75 -2.97 -2.37 13.75
C TYR A 75 -1.49 -2.62 13.97
N LYS A 76 -1.13 -3.89 14.19
CA LYS A 76 0.26 -4.31 14.38
C LYS A 76 0.62 -5.43 13.44
N HIS A 77 1.78 -5.32 12.83
CA HIS A 77 2.35 -6.38 12.01
C HIS A 77 3.85 -6.48 12.26
N ALA A 78 4.22 -7.44 13.11
CA ALA A 78 5.59 -7.60 13.59
C ALA A 78 6.61 -7.81 12.45
N ALA A 79 6.24 -8.54 11.39
CA ALA A 79 7.15 -8.84 10.29
C ALA A 79 7.52 -7.62 9.45
N SER A 80 6.68 -6.58 9.40
CA SER A 80 6.98 -5.31 8.72
C SER A 80 7.26 -4.13 9.66
N GLY A 81 7.22 -4.36 10.98
CA GLY A 81 7.40 -3.31 11.98
C GLY A 81 6.27 -2.28 12.04
N VAL A 82 5.13 -2.55 11.39
CA VAL A 82 3.95 -1.68 11.41
C VAL A 82 3.33 -1.71 12.80
N ASP A 83 3.13 -0.53 13.35
CA ASP A 83 2.39 -0.28 14.59
C ASP A 83 1.68 1.08 14.41
N ILE A 84 0.37 1.05 14.18
CA ILE A 84 -0.45 2.26 13.96
C ILE A 84 -1.81 2.15 14.64
N GLU A 85 -2.18 3.20 15.36
CA GLU A 85 -3.45 3.30 16.06
C GLU A 85 -4.42 4.20 15.28
N ASN A 86 -5.65 3.71 15.08
CA ASN A 86 -6.75 4.43 14.43
C ASN A 86 -6.35 5.14 13.12
N PRO A 87 -5.80 4.42 12.12
CA PRO A 87 -5.56 5.03 10.82
C PRO A 87 -6.87 5.58 10.23
N ASP A 88 -6.79 6.59 9.36
CA ASP A 88 -7.98 7.07 8.66
C ASP A 88 -8.44 6.04 7.60
N PHE A 89 -7.48 5.38 6.93
CA PHE A 89 -7.75 4.48 5.81
C PHE A 89 -6.97 3.17 5.85
N LEU A 90 -7.58 2.12 5.29
CA LEU A 90 -6.90 0.92 4.82
C LEU A 90 -6.80 1.00 3.30
N VAL A 91 -5.62 0.70 2.77
CA VAL A 91 -5.35 0.77 1.32
C VAL A 91 -4.75 -0.54 0.87
N THR A 92 -5.37 -1.20 -0.10
CA THR A 92 -4.94 -2.54 -0.52
C THR A 92 -4.78 -2.68 -2.01
N TRP A 93 -3.64 -3.24 -2.41
CA TRP A 93 -3.26 -3.43 -3.80
C TRP A 93 -2.78 -4.86 -4.06
N ASP A 94 -3.26 -5.41 -5.16
CA ASP A 94 -2.76 -6.65 -5.74
C ASP A 94 -1.78 -6.30 -6.86
N ILE A 95 -0.55 -6.82 -6.77
CA ILE A 95 0.56 -6.47 -7.63
C ILE A 95 0.96 -7.72 -8.41
N HIS A 96 0.60 -7.77 -9.69
CA HIS A 96 0.78 -8.93 -10.55
C HIS A 96 2.04 -8.78 -11.38
N ARG A 97 2.88 -9.83 -11.39
CA ARG A 97 4.00 -9.89 -12.33
C ARG A 97 3.43 -10.06 -13.73
N THR A 98 3.94 -9.30 -14.70
CA THR A 98 3.44 -9.34 -16.10
C THR A 98 4.43 -9.96 -17.09
N GLN A 99 5.67 -10.23 -16.67
CA GLN A 99 6.67 -10.92 -17.51
C GLN A 99 7.48 -11.96 -16.71
N GLU A 100 7.96 -13.00 -17.40
CA GLU A 100 8.92 -13.95 -16.82
C GLU A 100 10.24 -13.24 -16.54
N THR A 101 10.89 -13.59 -15.43
CA THR A 101 12.22 -13.06 -15.08
C THR A 101 13.20 -13.40 -16.20
N ARG A 102 13.53 -12.42 -17.05
CA ARG A 102 14.59 -12.57 -18.05
C ARG A 102 15.93 -12.28 -17.39
N SER A 103 16.91 -13.13 -17.69
CA SER A 103 18.27 -13.08 -17.15
C SER A 103 19.13 -11.90 -17.64
N ASP A 104 18.54 -10.87 -18.27
CA ASP A 104 19.27 -9.76 -18.91
C ASP A 104 19.15 -8.39 -18.21
N GLY A 105 18.55 -8.34 -17.01
CA GLY A 105 18.51 -7.11 -16.22
C GLY A 105 17.49 -6.06 -16.71
N GLN A 106 16.54 -6.43 -17.55
CA GLN A 106 15.41 -5.55 -17.87
C GLN A 106 14.37 -5.52 -16.75
N HIS A 107 13.76 -4.35 -16.59
CA HIS A 107 12.83 -3.99 -15.52
C HIS A 107 11.75 -5.06 -15.31
N GLU A 108 11.46 -5.41 -14.05
CA GLU A 108 10.29 -6.23 -13.73
C GLU A 108 9.03 -5.38 -13.92
N TRP A 109 8.18 -5.79 -14.86
CA TRP A 109 6.91 -5.11 -15.14
C TRP A 109 5.86 -5.67 -14.19
N TRP A 110 5.39 -4.83 -13.28
CA TRP A 110 4.33 -5.14 -12.33
C TRP A 110 3.07 -4.35 -12.68
N GLU A 111 1.93 -5.02 -12.69
CA GLU A 111 0.61 -4.40 -12.85
C GLU A 111 -0.03 -4.24 -11.48
N TRP A 112 -0.55 -3.04 -11.19
CA TRP A 112 -1.22 -2.71 -9.95
C TRP A 112 -2.73 -2.78 -10.15
N ALA A 113 -3.38 -3.70 -9.45
CA ALA A 113 -4.83 -3.82 -9.41
C ALA A 113 -5.35 -3.37 -8.03
N PRO A 114 -6.31 -2.44 -7.96
CA PRO A 114 -6.90 -2.05 -6.68
C PRO A 114 -7.67 -3.25 -6.11
N ASN A 115 -7.47 -3.57 -4.83
CA ASN A 115 -8.27 -4.60 -4.21
C ASN A 115 -9.65 -4.01 -3.87
N LEU A 116 -10.69 -4.53 -4.53
CA LEU A 116 -12.06 -4.05 -4.42
C LEU A 116 -12.83 -4.67 -3.23
N GLN A 117 -12.17 -5.54 -2.45
CA GLN A 117 -12.74 -6.11 -1.24
C GLN A 117 -12.20 -5.36 -0.03
N ALA A 118 -13.12 -4.88 0.83
CA ALA A 118 -12.75 -4.27 2.09
C ALA A 118 -11.91 -5.26 2.93
N PRO A 119 -10.75 -4.84 3.47
CA PRO A 119 -9.91 -5.72 4.27
C PRO A 119 -10.67 -6.22 5.51
N SER A 120 -10.64 -7.53 5.76
CA SER A 120 -11.16 -8.09 7.01
C SER A 120 -10.09 -7.96 8.10
N VAL A 121 -10.33 -7.08 9.07
CA VAL A 121 -9.56 -7.05 10.32
C VAL A 121 -10.10 -8.14 11.23
N GLY A 122 -9.25 -9.08 11.64
CA GLY A 122 -9.65 -10.14 12.56
C GLY A 122 -10.19 -9.53 13.86
N SER A 123 -11.45 -9.87 14.19
CA SER A 123 -12.14 -9.52 15.42
C SER A 123 -11.50 -10.15 16.65
#